data_AF-A0A942C8R0-F1
#
_entry.id   AF-A0A942C8R0-F1
#
_cell.length_a   1.000
_cell.length_b   1.000
_cell.length_c   1.000
_cell.angle_alpha   90.00
_cell.angle_beta   90.00
_cell.angle_gamma   90.00
#
_symmetry.space_group_name_H-M   'P 1'
#
loop_
_entity.id
_entity.type
_entity.pdbx_description
1 polymer ?
#
loop_
_entity_poly.entity_id
_entity_poly.type
_entity_poly.pdbx_seq_one_letter_code
_entity_poly.pdbx_strand_id
1 'polypeptide(L)' 'MDADAPRLLDEVEKVIYHLHPTFRNPNRESVDRQSNFEIQTAAWGEFNMTADIYFKGKSKPLIVERYINF' A
#
# COMPACT_ATOMS: atom_id res chain seq x y z
N MET A 1 12.83 15.67 -1.96
CA MET A 1 12.76 14.47 -1.12
C MET A 1 12.74 13.30 -2.07
N ASP A 2 13.83 12.54 -2.13
CA ASP A 2 14.01 11.46 -3.09
C ASP A 2 13.16 10.24 -2.67
N ALA A 3 11.86 10.30 -2.96
CA ALA A 3 10.92 9.21 -2.70
C ALA A 3 11.21 7.96 -3.55
N ASP A 4 12.01 8.10 -4.62
CA ASP A 4 12.41 7.02 -5.53
C ASP A 4 13.70 6.31 -5.14
N ALA A 5 14.24 6.52 -3.93
CA ALA A 5 15.40 5.76 -3.49
C ALA A 5 14.99 4.29 -3.22
N PRO A 6 15.45 3.28 -3.99
CA PRO A 6 15.05 1.89 -3.81
C PRO A 6 15.35 1.35 -2.40
N ARG A 7 16.30 1.99 -1.71
CA ARG A 7 16.71 1.68 -0.34
C ARG A 7 15.62 1.93 0.70
N LEU A 8 14.70 2.87 0.45
CA LEU A 8 13.59 3.15 1.39
C LEU A 8 12.64 1.97 1.51
N LEU A 9 12.41 1.25 0.39
CA LEU A 9 11.57 0.06 0.39
C LEU A 9 12.18 -1.09 1.19
N ASP A 10 13.51 -1.14 1.34
CA ASP A 10 14.18 -2.16 2.16
C ASP A 10 13.89 -2.01 3.66
N GLU A 11 13.48 -0.81 4.09
CA GLU A 11 13.08 -0.50 5.46
C GLU A 11 11.59 -0.79 5.73
N VAL A 12 10.81 -1.09 4.69
CA VAL A 12 9.39 -1.45 4.82
C VAL A 12 9.28 -2.91 5.27
N GLU A 13 8.51 -3.13 6.32
CA GLU A 13 8.18 -4.46 6.85
C GLU A 13 6.94 -5.02 6.14
N LYS A 14 5.91 -4.19 5.97
CA LYS A 14 4.69 -4.53 5.26
C LYS A 14 3.89 -3.30 4.83
N VAL A 15 3.04 -3.48 3.85
CA VAL A 15 2.04 -2.50 3.42
C VAL A 15 0.65 -3.11 3.56
N ILE A 16 -0.28 -2.39 4.16
CA ILE A 16 -1.70 -2.76 4.20
C ILE A 16 -2.47 -1.78 3.33
N TYR A 17 -3.04 -2.27 2.23
CA TYR A 17 -3.91 -1.49 1.35
C TYR A 17 -5.35 -1.60 1.81
N HIS A 18 -6.03 -0.47 1.93
CA HIS A 18 -7.43 -0.36 2.31
C HIS A 18 -8.28 -0.03 1.08
N LEU A 19 -8.67 -1.08 0.35
CA LEU A 19 -9.55 -0.99 -0.80
C LEU A 19 -10.97 -0.57 -0.39
N HIS A 20 -11.76 -0.16 -1.37
CA HIS A 20 -13.17 0.16 -1.17
C HIS A 20 -13.94 -1.00 -0.48
N PRO A 21 -14.91 -0.74 0.42
CA PRO A 21 -15.60 -1.80 1.17
C PRO A 21 -16.35 -2.85 0.33
N THR A 22 -16.61 -2.58 -0.94
CA THR A 22 -17.26 -3.53 -1.87
C THR A 22 -16.34 -4.69 -2.29
N PHE A 23 -15.02 -4.59 -2.08
CA PHE A 23 -14.11 -5.70 -2.33
C PHE A 23 -14.29 -6.78 -1.26
N ARG A 24 -14.31 -8.06 -1.67
CA ARG A 24 -14.51 -9.20 -0.75
C ARG A 24 -13.51 -9.24 0.41
N ASN A 25 -12.28 -8.77 0.17
CA ASN A 25 -11.24 -8.58 1.18
C ASN A 25 -10.67 -7.16 0.98
N PRO A 26 -11.22 -6.15 1.66
CA PRO A 26 -10.85 -4.76 1.40
C PRO A 26 -9.48 -4.41 2.01
N ASN A 27 -9.08 -5.06 3.10
CA ASN A 27 -7.74 -4.90 3.68
C ASN A 27 -6.81 -5.97 3.08
N ARG A 28 -5.79 -5.55 2.32
CA ARG A 28 -4.83 -6.43 1.66
C ARG A 28 -3.43 -6.15 2.19
N GLU A 29 -2.83 -7.15 2.82
CA GLU A 29 -1.43 -7.06 3.28
C GLU A 29 -0.49 -7.55 2.18
N SER A 30 0.61 -6.82 1.97
CA SER A 30 1.75 -7.22 1.15
C SER A 30 3.03 -7.07 1.95
N VAL A 31 3.83 -8.15 1.99
CA VAL A 31 5.16 -8.20 2.64
C VAL A 31 6.27 -8.40 1.61
N ASP A 32 5.92 -8.49 0.33
CA ASP A 32 6.85 -8.86 -0.72
C ASP A 32 7.64 -7.66 -1.23
N ARG A 33 8.87 -7.55 -0.73
CA ARG A 33 9.82 -6.54 -1.18
C ARG A 33 10.18 -6.69 -2.67
N GLN A 34 10.16 -7.90 -3.25
CA GLN A 34 10.62 -8.12 -4.62
C GLN A 34 9.67 -7.51 -5.66
N SER A 35 8.36 -7.55 -5.39
CA SER A 35 7.33 -6.89 -6.19
C SER A 35 7.09 -5.42 -5.80
N ASN A 36 7.93 -4.84 -4.92
CA ASN A 36 7.69 -3.52 -4.32
C ASN A 36 6.30 -3.41 -3.65
N PHE A 37 5.86 -4.50 -3.00
CA PHE A 37 4.59 -4.60 -2.28
C PHE A 37 3.33 -4.51 -3.17
N GLU A 38 3.45 -4.77 -4.48
CA GLU A 38 2.35 -4.68 -5.43
C GLU A 38 1.12 -5.51 -5.02
N ILE A 39 -0.08 -4.95 -5.29
CA ILE A 39 -1.34 -5.68 -5.30
C ILE A 39 -2.04 -5.48 -6.65
N GLN A 40 -2.76 -6.50 -7.10
CA GLN A 40 -3.53 -6.44 -8.35
C GLN A 40 -5.01 -6.73 -8.06
N THR A 41 -5.89 -5.92 -8.64
CA THR A 41 -7.34 -6.08 -8.51
C THR A 41 -8.05 -5.50 -9.73
N ALA A 42 -9.22 -6.04 -10.06
CA ALA A 42 -10.11 -5.48 -11.06
C ALA A 42 -11.18 -4.61 -10.38
N ALA A 43 -11.40 -3.41 -10.91
CA ALA A 43 -12.39 -2.46 -10.41
C ALA A 43 -13.26 -1.96 -11.56
N TRP A 44 -14.51 -1.59 -11.26
CA TRP A 44 -15.47 -1.04 -12.22
C TRP A 44 -15.68 0.47 -12.06
N GLY A 45 -14.97 1.11 -11.12
CA GLY A 45 -15.12 2.53 -10.82
C GLY A 45 -13.87 3.09 -10.15
N GLU A 46 -13.87 4.42 -9.99
CA GLU A 46 -12.82 5.19 -9.32
C GLU A 46 -13.07 5.22 -7.80
N PHE A 47 -12.02 5.27 -6.99
CA PHE A 47 -12.15 5.31 -5.53
C PHE A 47 -10.93 5.90 -4.84
N ASN A 48 -11.15 6.52 -3.68
CA ASN A 48 -10.07 6.83 -2.74
C ASN A 48 -9.64 5.55 -2.04
N MET A 49 -8.33 5.38 -1.92
CA MET A 49 -7.69 4.26 -1.24
C MET A 49 -6.62 4.80 -0.31
N THR A 50 -6.53 4.25 0.91
CA THR A 50 -5.40 4.49 1.79
C THR A 50 -4.49 3.27 1.84
N ALA A 51 -3.22 3.48 2.16
CA ALA A 51 -2.29 2.41 2.48
C ALA A 51 -1.47 2.76 3.72
N ASP A 52 -1.38 1.79 4.63
CA ASP A 52 -0.57 1.87 5.83
C ASP A 52 0.78 1.20 5.57
N ILE A 53 1.85 1.99 5.59
CA ILE A 53 3.22 1.53 5.38
C ILE A 53 3.90 1.37 6.74
N TYR A 54 4.15 0.13 7.13
CA TYR A 54 4.87 -0.20 8.36
C TYR A 54 6.36 -0.30 8.07
N PHE A 55 7.16 0.53 8.73
CA PHE A 55 8.61 0.46 8.68
C PHE A 55 9.15 -0.38 9.85
N LYS A 56 10.23 -1.11 9.59
CA LYS A 56 10.92 -1.91 10.60
C LYS A 56 11.25 -1.08 11.85
N GLY A 57 10.91 -1.61 13.02
CA GLY A 57 11.20 -0.97 14.30
C GLY A 57 10.38 0.28 14.61
N LYS A 58 9.42 0.68 13.76
CA LYS A 58 8.47 1.76 14.05
C LYS A 58 7.13 1.19 14.49
N SER A 59 6.53 1.80 15.51
CA SER A 59 5.23 1.37 16.05
C SER A 59 4.02 1.93 15.30
N LYS A 60 4.21 3.02 14.54
CA LYS A 60 3.14 3.68 13.78
C LYS A 60 3.41 3.59 12.28
N PRO A 61 2.39 3.30 11.46
CA PRO A 61 2.54 3.32 10.01
C PRO A 61 2.63 4.76 9.49
N LEU A 62 3.25 4.92 8.33
CA LEU A 62 3.01 6.07 7.46
C LEU A 62 1.73 5.78 6.67
N ILE A 63 0.73 6.65 6.79
CA ILE A 63 -0.51 6.54 6.04
C ILE A 63 -0.40 7.39 4.79
N VAL A 64 -0.63 6.78 3.63
CA VAL A 64 -0.71 7.48 2.34
C VAL A 64 -2.10 7.31 1.77
N GLU A 65 -2.58 8.32 1.05
CA GLU A 65 -3.87 8.31 0.36
C GLU A 65 -3.66 8.50 -1.14
N ARG A 66 -4.44 7.76 -1.94
CA ARG A 66 -4.43 7.86 -3.38
C ARG A 66 -5.85 7.76 -3.94
N TYR A 67 -6.19 8.69 -4.83
CA TYR A 67 -7.33 8.53 -5.72
C TYR A 67 -6.94 7.63 -6.88
N ILE A 68 -7.69 6.53 -7.06
CA ILE A 68 -7.52 5.59 -8.15
C ILE A 68 -8.53 5.92 -9.24
N ASN A 69 -8.03 6.32 -10.40
CA ASN A 69 -8.78 6.63 -11.61
C ASN A 69 -8.20 5.90 -12.83
N PHE A 70 -8.95 5.90 -13.94
CA PHE A 70 -8.58 5.20 -15.20
C PHE A 70 -7.92 6.12 -16.22
#